data_AF-A0A565APC9-F1
#
_entry.id   AF-A0A565APC9-F1
#
_cell.length_a   1.000
_cell.length_b   1.000
_cell.length_c   1.000
_cell.angle_alpha   90.00
_cell.angle_beta   90.00
_cell.angle_gamma   90.00
#
_symmetry.space_group_name_H-M   'P 1'
#
loop_
_entity.id
_entity.type
_entity.pdbx_description
1 polymer ?
#
loop_
_entity_poly.entity_id
_entity_poly.type
_entity_poly.pdbx_seq_one_letter_code
_entity_poly.pdbx_strand_id
1 'polypeptide(L)'
;MASSHQIYKLITIAILFLSFTLTSLAENTELASATQCSSGPGASSCNNNKESKKLKFIAIASILAASMIGVSLPLFTRNIPALGPDRDLFVLVKALASGVILATGYMHVLPDSFFDLNSPCLPTNPWRKFPFTAFIAMISALFTLMVDSYAMSWQKKRLLKPQENVVGETLENGSKEMEKENGSIVSDEAKSQLIRYQVIAQVLELGIVVHSVVIGLAMGASDNKCTIRSLIAALCFHQLFEGMGLGGCILQAQYGGKMRWTMVFFFSITTPLGIVLGMLLQTVYSPTSPTALIVVGVLNACSAGLLNYMALVDLLGADFLGPKLQGNMKLQSMAYVAVFLGAGGMSLMAKWA
;
A
#
# COMPACT_ATOMS: atom_id res chain seq x y z
N MET A 1 22.38 -8.41 4.12
CA MET A 1 21.37 -9.51 4.12
C MET A 1 20.66 -9.69 5.47
N ALA A 2 21.32 -9.59 6.62
CA ALA A 2 20.68 -9.78 7.94
C ALA A 2 19.56 -8.77 8.32
N SER A 3 19.55 -7.56 7.73
CA SER A 3 18.57 -6.51 8.03
C SER A 3 17.20 -6.74 7.39
N SER A 4 17.16 -7.24 6.15
CA SER A 4 15.90 -7.58 5.46
C SER A 4 15.16 -8.67 6.22
N HIS A 5 15.86 -9.70 6.71
CA HIS A 5 15.26 -10.80 7.46
C HIS A 5 14.65 -10.37 8.81
N GLN A 6 15.21 -9.35 9.47
CA GLN A 6 14.71 -8.83 10.75
C GLN A 6 13.49 -7.93 10.55
N ILE A 7 13.47 -7.14 9.48
CA ILE A 7 12.30 -6.35 9.09
C ILE A 7 11.17 -7.28 8.66
N TYR A 8 11.44 -8.30 7.83
CA TYR A 8 10.44 -9.34 7.52
C TYR A 8 9.93 -10.02 8.80
N LYS A 9 10.77 -10.32 9.79
CA LYS A 9 10.32 -10.87 11.08
C LYS A 9 9.41 -9.91 11.85
N LEU A 10 9.76 -8.63 11.95
CA LEU A 10 8.94 -7.60 12.60
C LEU A 10 7.59 -7.40 11.88
N ILE A 11 7.61 -7.46 10.56
CA ILE A 11 6.42 -7.38 9.70
C ILE A 11 5.55 -8.63 9.85
N THR A 12 6.15 -9.81 9.88
CA THR A 12 5.42 -11.06 10.13
C THR A 12 4.80 -11.03 11.53
N ILE A 13 5.53 -10.51 12.52
CA ILE A 13 5.02 -10.31 13.88
C ILE A 13 3.88 -9.29 13.89
N ALA A 14 3.96 -8.18 13.14
CA ALA A 14 2.90 -7.17 13.06
C ALA A 14 1.64 -7.72 12.35
N ILE A 15 1.80 -8.46 11.26
CA ILE A 15 0.70 -9.17 10.57
C ILE A 15 0.09 -10.22 11.49
N LEU A 16 0.91 -10.98 12.22
CA LEU A 16 0.48 -11.95 13.24
C LEU A 16 -0.22 -11.25 14.42
N PHE A 17 0.21 -10.06 14.81
CA PHE A 17 -0.42 -9.28 15.87
C PHE A 17 -1.77 -8.70 15.43
N LEU A 18 -1.85 -8.20 14.19
CA LEU A 18 -3.08 -7.73 13.58
C LEU A 18 -4.08 -8.88 13.44
N SER A 19 -3.62 -10.06 13.02
CA SER A 19 -4.46 -11.26 12.92
C SER A 19 -4.84 -11.84 14.29
N PHE A 20 -3.96 -11.82 15.29
CA PHE A 20 -4.23 -12.28 16.66
C PHE A 20 -5.23 -11.38 17.40
N THR A 21 -5.12 -10.05 17.23
CA THR A 21 -6.08 -9.08 17.76
C THR A 21 -7.44 -9.16 17.05
N LEU A 22 -7.46 -9.48 15.75
CA LEU A 22 -8.71 -9.76 15.02
C LEU A 22 -9.42 -11.03 15.50
N THR A 23 -8.69 -12.11 15.81
CA THR A 23 -9.28 -13.34 16.37
C THR A 23 -9.90 -13.11 17.76
N SER A 24 -9.26 -12.31 18.63
CA SER A 24 -9.82 -12.06 19.97
C SER A 24 -11.05 -11.12 19.95
N LEU A 25 -11.16 -10.26 18.92
CA LEU A 25 -12.35 -9.42 18.73
C LEU A 25 -13.52 -10.21 18.12
N ALA A 26 -13.22 -11.19 17.26
CA ALA A 26 -14.22 -12.07 16.63
C ALA A 26 -14.84 -13.07 17.61
N GLU A 27 -14.09 -13.53 18.62
CA GLU A 27 -14.53 -14.55 19.59
C GLU A 27 -15.64 -14.05 20.54
N ASN A 28 -15.87 -12.73 20.63
CA ASN A 28 -16.81 -12.13 21.57
C ASN A 28 -18.18 -11.72 20.98
N THR A 29 -18.47 -12.04 19.70
CA THR A 29 -19.69 -11.56 19.02
C THR A 29 -20.62 -12.69 18.58
N GLU A 30 -21.07 -13.52 19.53
CA GLU A 30 -22.26 -14.35 19.35
C GLU A 30 -23.49 -13.71 20.01
N LEU A 31 -23.99 -12.61 19.45
CA LEU A 31 -25.42 -12.25 19.55
C LEU A 31 -25.79 -11.10 18.60
N ALA A 32 -26.28 -11.39 17.39
CA ALA A 32 -27.05 -10.39 16.63
C ALA A 32 -28.05 -11.06 15.66
N SER A 33 -29.25 -10.47 15.60
CA SER A 33 -30.49 -11.00 15.05
C SER A 33 -30.46 -11.24 13.54
N ALA A 34 -30.75 -12.49 13.14
CA ALA A 34 -30.67 -13.02 11.78
C ALA A 34 -31.77 -12.56 10.80
N THR A 35 -32.66 -11.61 11.13
CA THR A 35 -33.91 -11.44 10.36
C THR A 35 -33.88 -10.35 9.28
N GLN A 36 -32.88 -9.44 9.26
CA GLN A 36 -32.81 -8.34 8.25
C GLN A 36 -31.68 -8.46 7.22
N CYS A 37 -30.83 -9.49 7.30
CA CYS A 37 -29.61 -9.61 6.49
C CYS A 37 -29.76 -10.46 5.22
N SER A 38 -31.00 -10.80 4.87
CA SER A 38 -31.33 -11.52 3.64
C SER A 38 -31.92 -10.55 2.63
N SER A 39 -31.08 -10.11 1.70
CA SER A 39 -31.37 -9.60 0.34
C SER A 39 -32.61 -8.72 0.14
N GLY A 40 -32.40 -7.41 -0.06
CA GLY A 40 -33.43 -6.47 -0.52
C GLY A 40 -33.91 -6.71 -1.97
N PRO A 41 -35.03 -6.07 -2.40
CA PRO A 41 -35.87 -6.51 -3.52
C PRO A 41 -35.35 -6.22 -4.94
N GLY A 42 -34.07 -5.87 -5.12
CA GLY A 42 -33.46 -5.53 -6.43
C GLY A 42 -32.68 -6.67 -7.11
N ALA A 43 -32.74 -7.88 -6.56
CA ALA A 43 -31.72 -8.92 -6.69
C ALA A 43 -31.72 -9.79 -7.97
N SER A 44 -32.69 -9.67 -8.88
CA SER A 44 -32.89 -10.73 -9.90
C SER A 44 -31.95 -10.65 -11.12
N SER A 45 -31.50 -9.45 -11.54
CA SER A 45 -30.64 -9.33 -12.73
C SER A 45 -29.15 -9.37 -12.40
N CYS A 46 -28.72 -8.80 -11.27
CA CYS A 46 -27.29 -8.67 -10.91
C CYS A 46 -26.70 -9.88 -10.16
N ASN A 47 -27.53 -10.75 -9.57
CA ASN A 47 -27.05 -11.96 -8.89
C ASN A 47 -27.09 -13.16 -9.83
N ASN A 48 -25.99 -13.41 -10.54
CA ASN A 48 -25.82 -14.59 -11.37
C ASN A 48 -24.47 -15.24 -11.07
N ASN A 49 -24.49 -16.36 -10.34
CA ASN A 49 -23.29 -17.06 -9.88
C ASN A 49 -22.40 -17.55 -11.02
N LYS A 50 -22.97 -17.93 -12.18
CA LYS A 50 -22.17 -18.41 -13.33
C LYS A 50 -21.42 -17.27 -14.00
N GLU A 51 -22.08 -16.13 -14.19
CA GLU A 51 -21.46 -14.94 -14.77
C GLU A 51 -20.50 -14.26 -13.79
N SER A 52 -20.83 -14.21 -12.49
CA SER A 52 -19.94 -13.74 -11.42
C SER A 52 -18.63 -14.54 -11.40
N LYS A 53 -18.69 -15.88 -11.43
CA LYS A 53 -17.48 -16.72 -11.49
C LYS A 53 -16.62 -16.44 -12.72
N LYS A 54 -17.23 -16.29 -13.90
CA LYS A 54 -16.47 -15.92 -15.13
C LYS A 54 -15.78 -14.58 -14.96
N LEU A 55 -16.49 -13.57 -14.43
CA LEU A 55 -15.91 -12.25 -14.19
C LEU A 55 -14.75 -12.30 -13.21
N LYS A 56 -14.82 -13.12 -12.14
CA LYS A 56 -13.70 -13.29 -11.20
C LYS A 56 -12.45 -13.88 -11.84
N PHE A 57 -12.58 -14.84 -12.76
CA PHE A 57 -11.43 -15.35 -13.53
C PHE A 57 -10.85 -14.29 -14.48
N ILE A 58 -11.71 -13.49 -15.13
CA ILE A 58 -11.27 -12.34 -15.94
C ILE A 58 -10.55 -11.31 -15.05
N ALA A 59 -11.06 -11.05 -13.85
CA ALA A 59 -10.46 -10.16 -12.87
C ALA A 59 -9.05 -10.60 -12.50
N ILE A 60 -8.87 -11.88 -12.15
CA ILE A 60 -7.56 -12.46 -11.82
C ILE A 60 -6.54 -12.18 -12.93
N ALA A 61 -6.89 -12.49 -14.19
CA ALA A 61 -5.98 -12.33 -15.31
C ALA A 61 -5.68 -10.85 -15.62
N SER A 62 -6.71 -10.00 -15.64
CA SER A 62 -6.58 -8.58 -15.98
C SER A 62 -5.86 -7.78 -14.90
N ILE A 63 -6.14 -8.03 -13.63
CA ILE A 63 -5.44 -7.39 -12.49
C ILE A 63 -3.99 -7.83 -12.46
N LEU A 64 -3.69 -9.13 -12.62
CA LEU A 64 -2.31 -9.62 -12.67
C LEU A 64 -1.52 -8.93 -13.80
N ALA A 65 -2.10 -8.81 -14.99
CA ALA A 65 -1.47 -8.11 -16.11
C ALA A 65 -1.25 -6.63 -15.81
N ALA A 66 -2.26 -5.94 -15.28
CA ALA A 66 -2.16 -4.53 -14.89
C ALA A 66 -1.08 -4.31 -13.80
N SER A 67 -1.01 -5.18 -12.79
CA SER A 67 0.01 -5.13 -11.75
C SER A 67 1.41 -5.26 -12.34
N MET A 68 1.63 -6.30 -13.16
CA MET A 68 2.94 -6.58 -13.77
C MET A 68 3.38 -5.41 -14.65
N ILE A 69 2.47 -4.84 -15.46
CA ILE A 69 2.76 -3.66 -16.27
C ILE A 69 3.09 -2.47 -15.38
N GLY A 70 2.25 -2.17 -14.39
CA GLY A 70 2.37 -1.01 -13.51
C GLY A 70 3.71 -1.00 -12.76
N VAL A 71 4.03 -2.10 -12.08
CA VAL A 71 5.26 -2.20 -11.27
C VAL A 71 6.52 -2.29 -12.11
N SER A 72 6.45 -2.92 -13.29
CA SER A 72 7.64 -3.13 -14.12
C SER A 72 7.97 -1.92 -14.99
N LEU A 73 6.96 -1.12 -15.38
CA LEU A 73 7.16 0.03 -16.27
C LEU A 73 8.25 0.99 -15.75
N PRO A 74 8.22 1.46 -14.48
CA PRO A 74 9.32 2.25 -13.90
C PRO A 74 10.67 1.53 -13.85
N LEU A 75 10.70 0.20 -13.79
CA LEU A 75 11.96 -0.56 -13.70
C LEU A 75 12.68 -0.63 -15.04
N PHE A 76 11.91 -0.68 -16.14
CA PHE A 76 12.44 -0.68 -17.51
C PHE A 76 12.79 0.72 -18.02
N THR A 77 12.31 1.79 -17.37
CA THR A 77 12.63 3.16 -17.79
C THR A 77 14.10 3.51 -17.71
N ARG A 78 14.89 2.78 -16.92
CA ARG A 78 16.36 2.94 -16.86
C ARG A 78 17.04 2.66 -18.21
N ASN A 79 16.37 1.88 -19.09
CA ASN A 79 16.84 1.58 -20.43
C ASN A 79 16.31 2.56 -21.49
N ILE A 80 15.42 3.50 -21.13
CA ILE A 80 14.85 4.50 -22.02
C ILE A 80 15.34 5.90 -21.59
N PRO A 81 16.17 6.60 -22.38
CA PRO A 81 16.81 7.87 -22.01
C PRO A 81 15.86 9.00 -21.57
N ALA A 82 14.61 8.95 -22.02
CA ALA A 82 13.57 9.93 -21.71
C ALA A 82 12.83 9.69 -20.37
N LEU A 83 12.89 8.48 -19.81
CA LEU A 83 12.13 8.08 -18.61
C LEU A 83 13.02 7.77 -17.40
N GLY A 84 14.31 8.11 -17.46
CA GLY A 84 15.23 7.91 -16.34
C GLY A 84 14.76 8.60 -15.04
N PRO A 85 15.13 8.08 -13.86
CA PRO A 85 14.66 8.57 -12.55
C PRO A 85 14.97 10.07 -12.31
N ASP A 86 16.00 10.60 -12.97
CA ASP A 86 16.38 12.01 -12.87
C ASP A 86 15.59 12.94 -13.79
N ARG A 87 14.69 12.41 -14.65
CA ARG A 87 13.89 13.21 -15.57
C ARG A 87 12.63 13.78 -14.91
N ASP A 88 12.12 14.86 -15.49
CA ASP A 88 10.90 15.53 -15.03
C ASP A 88 9.67 14.65 -15.21
N LEU A 89 9.61 13.87 -16.30
CA LEU A 89 8.50 12.98 -16.60
C LEU A 89 8.31 11.91 -15.52
N PHE A 90 9.39 11.36 -14.97
CA PHE A 90 9.32 10.39 -13.87
C PHE A 90 8.68 11.00 -12.61
N VAL A 91 9.02 12.25 -12.30
CA VAL A 91 8.43 12.99 -11.17
C VAL A 91 6.94 13.22 -11.38
N LEU A 92 6.53 13.59 -12.60
CA LEU A 92 5.12 13.81 -12.93
C LEU A 92 4.29 12.52 -12.84
N VAL A 93 4.82 11.41 -13.35
CA VAL A 93 4.15 10.09 -13.27
C VAL A 93 4.04 9.65 -11.81
N LYS A 94 5.10 9.83 -11.01
CA LYS A 94 5.08 9.51 -9.57
C LYS A 94 4.05 10.37 -8.84
N ALA A 95 4.00 11.67 -9.10
CA ALA A 95 3.02 12.59 -8.51
C ALA A 95 1.57 12.20 -8.87
N LEU A 96 1.31 11.83 -10.13
CA LEU A 96 0.01 11.32 -10.55
C LEU A 96 -0.36 10.03 -9.79
N ALA A 97 0.57 9.07 -9.71
CA ALA A 97 0.37 7.83 -8.96
C ALA A 97 0.09 8.08 -7.48
N SER A 98 0.78 9.02 -6.84
CA SER A 98 0.52 9.42 -5.45
C SER A 98 -0.88 10.01 -5.26
N GLY A 99 -1.37 10.79 -6.23
CA GLY A 99 -2.75 11.28 -6.25
C GLY A 99 -3.77 10.15 -6.34
N VAL A 100 -3.50 9.14 -7.18
CA VAL A 100 -4.34 7.93 -7.29
C VAL A 100 -4.37 7.18 -5.95
N ILE A 101 -3.21 6.88 -5.34
CA ILE A 101 -3.12 6.18 -4.03
C ILE A 101 -3.89 6.94 -2.95
N LEU A 102 -3.74 8.27 -2.89
CA LEU A 102 -4.46 9.10 -1.93
C LEU A 102 -5.98 8.97 -2.10
N ALA A 103 -6.46 9.05 -3.34
CA ALA A 103 -7.88 8.92 -3.64
C ALA A 103 -8.38 7.48 -3.43
N THR A 104 -7.56 6.45 -3.64
CA THR A 104 -7.90 5.07 -3.28
C THR A 104 -8.22 5.00 -1.78
N GLY A 105 -7.31 5.50 -0.93
CA GLY A 105 -7.51 5.51 0.52
C GLY A 105 -8.79 6.21 0.95
N TYR A 106 -9.07 7.41 0.43
CA TYR A 106 -10.23 8.21 0.85
C TYR A 106 -11.57 7.87 0.19
N MET A 107 -11.57 7.51 -1.10
CA MET A 107 -12.81 7.38 -1.89
C MET A 107 -13.23 5.93 -2.10
N HIS A 108 -12.33 4.98 -1.93
CA HIS A 108 -12.62 3.56 -2.13
C HIS A 108 -12.58 2.80 -0.80
N VAL A 109 -11.43 2.81 -0.13
CA VAL A 109 -11.19 1.92 1.02
C VAL A 109 -11.88 2.42 2.28
N LEU A 110 -11.80 3.72 2.56
CA LEU A 110 -12.40 4.30 3.75
C LEU A 110 -13.95 4.19 3.74
N PRO A 111 -14.66 4.50 2.63
CA PRO A 111 -16.11 4.32 2.56
C PRO A 111 -16.54 2.85 2.70
N ASP A 112 -15.82 1.91 2.09
CA ASP A 112 -16.12 0.47 2.23
C ASP A 112 -16.08 0.02 3.70
N SER A 113 -15.07 0.48 4.45
CA SER A 113 -15.03 0.25 5.89
C SER A 113 -16.24 0.84 6.62
N PHE A 114 -16.67 2.06 6.26
CA PHE A 114 -17.86 2.66 6.86
C PHE A 114 -19.12 1.84 6.56
N PHE A 115 -19.27 1.32 5.34
CA PHE A 115 -20.42 0.49 4.96
C PHE A 115 -20.44 -0.83 5.74
N ASP A 116 -19.30 -1.47 5.92
CA ASP A 116 -19.20 -2.73 6.67
C ASP A 116 -19.48 -2.54 8.17
N LEU A 117 -18.81 -1.56 8.81
CA LEU A 117 -18.92 -1.33 10.25
C LEU A 117 -20.22 -0.64 10.68
N ASN A 118 -20.90 0.07 9.78
CA ASN A 118 -22.24 0.63 10.05
C ASN A 118 -23.39 -0.22 9.48
N SER A 119 -23.10 -1.44 9.02
CA SER A 119 -24.10 -2.33 8.47
C SER A 119 -25.25 -2.57 9.46
N PRO A 120 -26.52 -2.61 9.00
CA PRO A 120 -27.66 -2.96 9.85
C PRO A 120 -27.57 -4.38 10.42
N CYS A 121 -26.69 -5.22 9.85
CA CYS A 121 -26.40 -6.57 10.34
C CYS A 121 -25.54 -6.59 11.62
N LEU A 122 -25.04 -5.43 12.05
CA LEU A 122 -24.31 -5.28 13.31
C LEU A 122 -25.19 -4.65 14.40
N PRO A 123 -24.99 -5.04 15.68
CA PRO A 123 -25.73 -4.45 16.79
C PRO A 123 -25.44 -2.94 16.87
N THR A 124 -26.47 -2.16 17.19
CA THR A 124 -26.37 -0.69 17.24
C THR A 124 -25.26 -0.21 18.18
N ASN A 125 -25.05 -0.92 19.29
CA ASN A 125 -23.96 -0.68 20.22
C ASN A 125 -22.93 -1.82 20.11
N PRO A 126 -21.62 -1.55 19.95
CA PRO A 126 -20.98 -0.22 19.82
C PRO A 126 -20.92 0.30 18.38
N TRP A 127 -21.09 -0.56 17.38
CA TRP A 127 -20.66 -0.35 15.99
C TRP A 127 -21.25 0.89 15.29
N ARG A 128 -22.53 1.20 15.53
CA ARG A 128 -23.21 2.35 14.88
C ARG A 128 -23.20 3.63 15.72
N LYS A 129 -22.68 3.59 16.95
CA LYS A 129 -22.64 4.76 17.86
C LYS A 129 -21.30 5.50 17.82
N PHE A 130 -20.24 4.84 17.41
CA PHE A 130 -18.89 5.39 17.37
C PHE A 130 -18.29 5.19 15.98
N PRO A 131 -17.61 6.21 15.40
CA PRO A 131 -17.02 6.11 14.07
C PRO A 131 -15.74 5.26 14.09
N PHE A 132 -15.88 3.95 14.31
CA PHE A 132 -14.76 3.00 14.39
C PHE A 132 -13.85 3.05 13.17
N THR A 133 -14.41 3.19 11.97
CA THR A 133 -13.65 3.36 10.72
C THR A 133 -12.64 4.50 10.81
N ALA A 134 -13.09 5.71 11.15
CA ALA A 134 -12.21 6.88 11.24
C ALA A 134 -11.19 6.74 12.38
N PHE A 135 -11.61 6.23 13.53
CA PHE A 135 -10.73 5.99 14.67
C PHE A 135 -9.61 5.00 14.34
N ILE A 136 -9.95 3.85 13.75
CA ILE A 136 -8.98 2.81 13.38
C ILE A 136 -8.06 3.32 12.27
N ALA A 137 -8.58 4.03 11.26
CA ALA A 137 -7.76 4.62 10.21
C ALA A 137 -6.75 5.62 10.77
N MET A 138 -7.15 6.48 11.73
CA MET A 138 -6.26 7.42 12.40
C MET A 138 -5.17 6.69 13.20
N ILE A 139 -5.53 5.68 14.01
CA ILE A 139 -4.56 4.88 14.77
C ILE A 139 -3.60 4.16 13.83
N SER A 140 -4.10 3.62 12.72
CA SER A 140 -3.26 2.95 11.72
C SER A 140 -2.27 3.92 11.08
N ALA A 141 -2.68 5.14 10.71
CA ALA A 141 -1.78 6.16 10.18
C ALA A 141 -0.67 6.55 11.19
N LEU A 142 -1.03 6.72 12.47
CA LEU A 142 -0.06 6.98 13.54
C LEU A 142 0.89 5.81 13.78
N PHE A 143 0.38 4.59 13.67
CA PHE A 143 1.19 3.38 13.79
C PHE A 143 2.17 3.26 12.62
N THR A 144 1.75 3.53 11.38
CA THR A 144 2.65 3.57 10.22
C THR A 144 3.75 4.62 10.41
N LEU A 145 3.41 5.83 10.86
CA LEU A 145 4.40 6.86 11.22
C LEU A 145 5.40 6.37 12.27
N MET A 146 4.92 5.68 13.30
CA MET A 146 5.78 5.12 14.35
C MET A 146 6.76 4.09 13.77
N VAL A 147 6.27 3.17 12.93
CA VAL A 147 7.09 2.15 12.27
C VAL A 147 8.16 2.80 11.40
N ASP A 148 7.79 3.79 10.58
CA ASP A 148 8.72 4.51 9.72
C ASP A 148 9.80 5.25 10.49
N SER A 149 9.39 6.00 11.51
CA SER A 149 10.29 6.78 12.35
C SER A 149 11.29 5.89 13.07
N TYR A 150 10.85 4.75 13.62
CA TYR A 150 11.72 3.79 14.27
C TYR A 150 12.61 3.03 13.29
N ALA A 151 12.11 2.64 12.11
CA ALA A 151 12.89 2.00 11.06
C ALA A 151 14.05 2.91 10.62
N MET A 152 13.75 4.19 10.35
CA MET A 152 14.73 5.21 10.00
C MET A 152 15.76 5.42 11.12
N SER A 153 15.30 5.54 12.37
CA SER A 153 16.16 5.74 13.54
C SER A 153 17.12 4.57 13.77
N TRP A 154 16.64 3.33 13.65
CA TRP A 154 17.44 2.13 13.80
C TRP A 154 18.49 1.97 12.69
N GLN A 155 18.13 2.29 11.45
CA GLN A 155 19.07 2.21 10.34
C GLN A 155 20.12 3.31 10.41
N LYS A 156 19.75 4.55 10.77
CA LYS A 156 20.70 5.64 11.00
C LYS A 156 21.72 5.29 12.09
N LYS A 157 21.26 4.69 13.21
CA LYS A 157 22.17 4.20 14.27
C LYS A 157 23.11 3.10 13.81
N ARG A 158 22.71 2.25 12.87
CA ARG A 158 23.60 1.21 12.32
C ARG A 158 24.65 1.76 11.36
N LEU A 159 24.34 2.85 10.65
CA LEU A 159 25.31 3.54 9.79
C LEU A 159 26.33 4.35 10.59
N LEU A 160 25.88 5.02 11.66
CA LEU A 160 26.74 5.86 12.48
C LEU A 160 27.56 5.08 13.51
N LYS A 161 27.43 3.74 13.62
CA LYS A 161 28.42 2.95 14.34
C LYS A 161 29.70 2.97 13.51
N PRO A 162 30.76 3.66 13.96
CA PRO A 162 32.06 3.50 13.32
C PRO A 162 32.43 2.03 13.42
N GLN A 163 33.16 1.53 12.45
CA GLN A 163 33.83 0.25 12.54
C GLN A 163 34.88 0.32 13.66
N GLU A 164 34.44 0.25 14.92
CA GLU A 164 35.28 -0.03 16.08
C GLU A 164 35.54 -1.53 16.04
N ASN A 165 36.42 -1.95 15.14
CA ASN A 165 37.29 -3.13 15.22
C ASN A 165 38.02 -3.32 13.89
N VAL A 166 39.34 -3.49 14.01
CA VAL A 166 40.38 -3.66 12.98
C VAL A 166 40.97 -2.35 12.44
N VAL A 167 41.87 -1.72 13.22
CA VAL A 167 43.33 -1.76 12.98
C VAL A 167 44.01 -1.39 14.31
N GLY A 168 44.54 -2.40 14.99
CA GLY A 168 45.60 -2.22 15.97
C GLY A 168 46.95 -2.11 15.25
N GLU A 169 47.73 -1.12 15.66
CA GLU A 169 49.20 -1.00 15.50
C GLU A 169 49.80 -1.11 14.09
N THR A 170 50.18 0.04 13.51
CA THR A 170 51.60 0.31 13.22
C THR A 170 51.87 1.82 13.13
N LEU A 171 53.07 2.20 13.56
CA LEU A 171 53.60 3.52 13.86
C LEU A 171 53.82 4.46 12.66
N GLU A 172 53.82 5.76 13.02
CA GLU A 172 54.65 6.87 12.52
C GLU A 172 54.42 7.57 11.15
N ASN A 173 54.13 8.87 11.32
CA ASN A 173 54.71 10.04 10.64
C ASN A 173 54.13 10.52 9.29
N GLY A 174 54.00 11.85 9.19
CA GLY A 174 53.90 12.57 7.92
C GLY A 174 52.53 13.12 7.53
N SER A 175 52.24 14.34 8.03
CA SER A 175 51.38 15.36 7.43
C SER A 175 50.88 15.10 5.99
N LYS A 176 49.58 14.76 5.84
CA LYS A 176 48.78 15.03 4.63
C LYS A 176 47.29 15.22 4.95
N GLU A 177 46.80 16.38 4.53
CA GLU A 177 45.48 16.62 3.91
C GLU A 177 44.23 16.61 4.80
N MET A 178 43.90 17.83 5.22
CA MET A 178 42.56 18.35 5.51
C MET A 178 41.70 18.33 4.23
N GLU A 179 41.28 17.15 3.78
CA GLU A 179 40.32 16.99 2.66
C GLU A 179 39.30 15.85 2.90
N LYS A 180 39.41 15.14 4.03
CA LYS A 180 38.60 13.95 4.33
C LYS A 180 37.24 14.25 4.97
N GLU A 181 37.02 15.47 5.46
CA GLU A 181 35.83 15.82 6.24
C GLU A 181 34.62 16.16 5.33
N ASN A 182 34.85 16.79 4.18
CA ASN A 182 33.76 17.11 3.23
C ASN A 182 33.30 15.85 2.46
N GLY A 183 34.22 14.93 2.16
CA GLY A 183 33.90 13.67 1.47
C GLY A 183 33.16 12.64 2.33
N SER A 184 33.43 12.59 3.64
CA SER A 184 32.71 11.70 4.56
C SER A 184 31.26 12.16 4.78
N ILE A 185 31.04 13.46 4.96
CA ILE A 185 29.71 14.05 5.18
C ILE A 185 28.82 13.85 3.94
N VAL A 186 29.33 14.12 2.74
CA VAL A 186 28.57 13.89 1.48
C VAL A 186 28.25 12.41 1.25
N SER A 187 29.18 11.51 1.59
CA SER A 187 28.99 10.05 1.49
C SER A 187 27.92 9.55 2.47
N ASP A 188 27.88 10.10 3.68
CA ASP A 188 26.93 9.69 4.73
C ASP A 188 25.52 10.23 4.46
N GLU A 189 25.39 11.44 3.91
CA GLU A 189 24.11 12.00 3.49
C GLU A 189 23.49 11.17 2.34
N ALA A 190 24.29 10.80 1.34
CA ALA A 190 23.84 9.96 0.23
C ALA A 190 23.40 8.56 0.69
N LYS A 191 24.14 7.93 1.61
CA LYS A 191 23.76 6.64 2.22
C LYS A 191 22.46 6.76 3.02
N SER A 192 22.31 7.83 3.81
CA SER A 192 21.09 8.12 4.58
C SER A 192 19.86 8.24 3.67
N GLN A 193 19.98 8.95 2.54
CA GLN A 193 18.91 9.07 1.55
C GLN A 193 18.57 7.73 0.89
N LEU A 194 19.57 6.91 0.52
CA LEU A 194 19.32 5.57 -0.04
C LEU A 194 18.56 4.67 0.94
N ILE A 195 18.94 4.69 2.20
CA ILE A 195 18.23 3.95 3.25
C ILE A 195 16.79 4.43 3.38
N ARG A 196 16.56 5.75 3.34
CA ARG A 196 15.21 6.31 3.37
C ARG A 196 14.35 5.75 2.25
N TYR A 197 14.85 5.72 1.01
CA TYR A 197 14.13 5.12 -0.11
C TYR A 197 13.87 3.64 0.08
N GLN A 198 14.79 2.90 0.70
CA GLN A 198 14.61 1.48 1.02
C GLN A 198 13.49 1.25 2.06
N VAL A 199 13.44 2.04 3.12
CA VAL A 199 12.34 1.95 4.11
C VAL A 199 11.01 2.27 3.46
N ILE A 200 10.95 3.40 2.75
CA ILE A 200 9.72 3.83 2.06
C ILE A 200 9.24 2.72 1.12
N ALA A 201 10.14 2.13 0.31
CA ALA A 201 9.77 1.06 -0.61
C ALA A 201 9.25 -0.20 0.11
N GLN A 202 9.82 -0.57 1.26
CA GLN A 202 9.40 -1.73 2.05
C GLN A 202 8.07 -1.51 2.77
N VAL A 203 7.90 -0.33 3.36
CA VAL A 203 6.66 0.06 4.03
C VAL A 203 5.53 0.18 3.00
N LEU A 204 5.85 0.70 1.82
CA LEU A 204 4.91 0.80 0.69
C LEU A 204 4.47 -0.57 0.19
N GLU A 205 5.44 -1.46 -0.02
CA GLU A 205 5.11 -2.83 -0.41
C GLU A 205 4.25 -3.54 0.65
N LEU A 206 4.60 -3.41 1.93
CA LEU A 206 3.82 -4.01 3.02
C LEU A 206 2.38 -3.50 3.04
N GLY A 207 2.24 -2.18 2.97
CA GLY A 207 0.95 -1.51 2.94
C GLY A 207 0.06 -1.98 1.82
N ILE A 208 0.63 -2.01 0.62
CA ILE A 208 -0.05 -2.49 -0.58
C ILE A 208 -0.41 -3.98 -0.44
N VAL A 209 0.48 -4.84 0.08
CA VAL A 209 0.20 -6.27 0.25
C VAL A 209 -0.98 -6.49 1.19
N VAL A 210 -1.01 -5.83 2.35
CA VAL A 210 -2.13 -5.95 3.30
C VAL A 210 -3.43 -5.50 2.64
N HIS A 211 -3.42 -4.35 1.97
CA HIS A 211 -4.58 -3.82 1.25
C HIS A 211 -5.08 -4.76 0.14
N SER A 212 -4.15 -5.26 -0.67
CA SER A 212 -4.40 -6.10 -1.85
C SER A 212 -5.05 -7.43 -1.48
N VAL A 213 -4.69 -8.02 -0.34
CA VAL A 213 -5.35 -9.23 0.17
C VAL A 213 -6.81 -8.93 0.50
N VAL A 214 -7.09 -7.83 1.19
CA VAL A 214 -8.45 -7.47 1.64
C VAL A 214 -9.37 -7.19 0.45
N ILE A 215 -8.92 -6.38 -0.51
CA ILE A 215 -9.70 -6.15 -1.74
C ILE A 215 -9.91 -7.45 -2.51
N GLY A 216 -8.85 -8.25 -2.66
CA GLY A 216 -8.94 -9.52 -3.37
C GLY A 216 -9.99 -10.44 -2.74
N LEU A 217 -9.96 -10.60 -1.42
CA LEU A 217 -10.94 -11.35 -0.65
C LEU A 217 -12.36 -10.85 -0.87
N ALA A 218 -12.59 -9.53 -0.78
CA ALA A 218 -13.89 -8.90 -0.95
C ALA A 218 -14.46 -9.12 -2.37
N MET A 219 -13.65 -8.89 -3.41
CA MET A 219 -14.02 -9.17 -4.80
C MET A 219 -14.30 -10.66 -5.02
N GLY A 220 -13.44 -11.52 -4.47
CA GLY A 220 -13.56 -12.97 -4.57
C GLY A 220 -14.84 -13.51 -3.92
N ALA A 221 -15.28 -12.91 -2.82
CA ALA A 221 -16.49 -13.31 -2.09
C ALA A 221 -17.79 -12.72 -2.67
N SER A 222 -17.72 -11.67 -3.51
CA SER A 222 -18.91 -11.01 -4.07
C SER A 222 -19.65 -11.87 -5.09
N ASP A 223 -20.99 -11.93 -5.02
CA ASP A 223 -21.81 -12.64 -6.03
C ASP A 223 -22.56 -11.71 -7.00
N ASN A 224 -22.37 -10.39 -6.84
CA ASN A 224 -23.01 -9.39 -7.67
C ASN A 224 -22.18 -9.11 -8.93
N LYS A 225 -22.64 -9.60 -10.09
CA LYS A 225 -21.94 -9.44 -11.37
C LYS A 225 -21.79 -7.97 -11.80
N CYS A 226 -22.73 -7.12 -11.41
CA CYS A 226 -22.74 -5.71 -11.77
C CYS A 226 -21.61 -4.99 -11.04
N THR A 227 -21.49 -5.24 -9.73
CA THR A 227 -20.39 -4.76 -8.88
C THR A 227 -19.04 -5.35 -9.29
N ILE A 228 -18.95 -6.66 -9.59
CA ILE A 228 -17.67 -7.24 -10.01
C ILE A 228 -17.20 -6.62 -11.34
N ARG A 229 -18.10 -6.38 -12.29
CA ARG A 229 -17.74 -5.80 -13.59
C ARG A 229 -17.19 -4.38 -13.45
N SER A 230 -17.82 -3.55 -12.60
CA SER A 230 -17.29 -2.21 -12.33
C SER A 230 -15.97 -2.26 -11.58
N LEU A 231 -15.90 -3.11 -10.55
CA LEU A 231 -14.70 -3.30 -9.75
C LEU A 231 -13.51 -3.75 -10.59
N ILE A 232 -13.65 -4.63 -11.60
CA ILE A 232 -12.52 -5.02 -12.46
C ILE A 232 -11.83 -3.80 -13.09
N ALA A 233 -12.61 -2.87 -13.66
CA ALA A 233 -12.06 -1.69 -14.30
C ALA A 233 -11.35 -0.77 -13.27
N ALA A 234 -12.01 -0.52 -12.13
CA ALA A 234 -11.43 0.26 -11.04
C ALA A 234 -10.18 -0.42 -10.46
N LEU A 235 -10.19 -1.75 -10.34
CA LEU A 235 -9.09 -2.53 -9.79
C LEU A 235 -7.87 -2.51 -10.72
N CYS A 236 -8.07 -2.73 -12.02
CA CYS A 236 -6.98 -2.62 -12.98
C CYS A 236 -6.37 -1.21 -13.01
N PHE A 237 -7.19 -0.16 -12.93
CA PHE A 237 -6.69 1.20 -12.96
C PHE A 237 -5.90 1.56 -11.70
N HIS A 238 -6.44 1.35 -10.48
CA HIS A 238 -5.66 1.65 -9.27
C HIS A 238 -4.39 0.80 -9.25
N GLN A 239 -4.47 -0.50 -9.52
CA GLN A 239 -3.34 -1.42 -9.40
C GLN A 239 -2.22 -1.07 -10.39
N LEU A 240 -2.56 -0.56 -11.58
CA LEU A 240 -1.58 -0.06 -12.53
C LEU A 240 -0.80 1.14 -11.95
N PHE A 241 -1.48 2.12 -11.37
CA PHE A 241 -0.85 3.34 -10.83
C PHE A 241 -0.16 3.12 -9.48
N GLU A 242 -0.74 2.31 -8.59
CA GLU A 242 -0.07 1.86 -7.37
C GLU A 242 1.21 1.09 -7.70
N GLY A 243 1.16 0.25 -8.73
CA GLY A 243 2.32 -0.46 -9.26
C GLY A 243 3.39 0.52 -9.77
N MET A 244 3.00 1.54 -10.53
CA MET A 244 3.94 2.58 -10.98
C MET A 244 4.58 3.34 -9.82
N GLY A 245 3.81 3.67 -8.79
CA GLY A 245 4.32 4.28 -7.55
C GLY A 245 5.37 3.40 -6.86
N LEU A 246 5.02 2.13 -6.62
CA LEU A 246 5.93 1.16 -6.00
C LEU A 246 7.17 0.89 -6.86
N GLY A 247 7.00 0.69 -8.17
CA GLY A 247 8.10 0.49 -9.10
C GLY A 247 9.07 1.67 -9.11
N GLY A 248 8.57 2.90 -8.97
CA GLY A 248 9.38 4.10 -8.80
C GLY A 248 10.19 4.08 -7.49
N CYS A 249 9.58 3.70 -6.36
CA CYS A 249 10.27 3.54 -5.09
C CYS A 249 11.33 2.44 -5.14
N ILE A 250 11.04 1.29 -5.77
CA ILE A 250 11.99 0.18 -5.97
C ILE A 250 13.19 0.64 -6.81
N LEU A 251 12.95 1.46 -7.84
CA LEU A 251 14.00 2.02 -8.68
C LEU A 251 14.91 2.96 -7.87
N GLN A 252 14.34 3.83 -7.03
CA GLN A 252 15.07 4.76 -6.17
C GLN A 252 15.84 4.06 -5.04
N ALA A 253 15.31 2.96 -4.51
CA ALA A 253 15.92 2.17 -3.44
C ALA A 253 17.20 1.41 -3.86
N GLN A 254 17.50 1.37 -5.17
CA GLN A 254 18.66 0.71 -5.77
C GLN A 254 18.88 -0.74 -5.28
N TYR A 255 17.79 -1.48 -5.06
CA TYR A 255 17.88 -2.86 -4.63
C TYR A 255 18.57 -3.76 -5.65
N GLY A 256 19.29 -4.77 -5.15
CA GLY A 256 19.81 -5.87 -5.96
C GLY A 256 18.69 -6.64 -6.66
N GLY A 257 18.99 -7.27 -7.80
CA GLY A 257 17.99 -7.88 -8.67
C GLY A 257 17.06 -8.88 -7.98
N LYS A 258 17.58 -9.68 -7.03
CA LYS A 258 16.78 -10.65 -6.25
C LYS A 258 15.64 -9.95 -5.50
N MET A 259 15.97 -8.95 -4.68
CA MET A 259 14.98 -8.19 -3.91
C MET A 259 13.98 -7.50 -4.82
N ARG A 260 14.46 -6.83 -5.89
CA ARG A 260 13.59 -6.16 -6.88
C ARG A 260 12.52 -7.11 -7.44
N TRP A 261 12.92 -8.30 -7.89
CA TRP A 261 11.98 -9.28 -8.45
C TRP A 261 11.07 -9.91 -7.40
N THR A 262 11.57 -10.09 -6.17
CA THR A 262 10.72 -10.51 -5.04
C THR A 262 9.60 -9.50 -4.79
N MET A 263 9.91 -8.20 -4.81
CA MET A 263 8.88 -7.17 -4.58
C MET A 263 7.85 -7.09 -5.70
N VAL A 264 8.31 -7.15 -6.97
CA VAL A 264 7.44 -7.23 -8.15
C VAL A 264 6.51 -8.44 -8.08
N PHE A 265 7.04 -9.59 -7.66
CA PHE A 265 6.28 -10.83 -7.53
C PHE A 265 5.17 -10.69 -6.49
N PHE A 266 5.48 -10.26 -5.27
CA PHE A 266 4.50 -10.11 -4.20
C PHE A 266 3.43 -9.07 -4.53
N PHE A 267 3.81 -7.91 -5.07
CA PHE A 267 2.85 -6.91 -5.53
C PHE A 267 1.85 -7.50 -6.55
N SER A 268 2.33 -8.30 -7.50
CA SER A 268 1.50 -8.76 -8.62
C SER A 268 0.60 -9.94 -8.27
N ILE A 269 1.05 -10.84 -7.39
CA ILE A 269 0.34 -12.08 -7.09
C ILE A 269 -0.67 -11.94 -5.94
N THR A 270 -0.51 -10.93 -5.08
CA THR A 270 -1.29 -10.81 -3.84
C THR A 270 -2.79 -10.62 -4.09
N THR A 271 -3.19 -9.68 -4.95
CA THR A 271 -4.61 -9.45 -5.28
C THR A 271 -5.25 -10.67 -5.97
N PRO A 272 -4.64 -11.29 -7.00
CA PRO A 272 -5.11 -12.55 -7.56
C PRO A 272 -5.31 -13.67 -6.53
N LEU A 273 -4.35 -13.87 -5.62
CA LEU A 273 -4.48 -14.87 -4.56
C LEU A 273 -5.61 -14.53 -3.58
N GLY A 274 -5.77 -13.25 -3.24
CA GLY A 274 -6.91 -12.77 -2.45
C GLY A 274 -8.25 -13.11 -3.11
N ILE A 275 -8.38 -12.91 -4.43
CA ILE A 275 -9.60 -13.25 -5.18
C ILE A 275 -9.87 -14.76 -5.13
N VAL A 276 -8.85 -15.59 -5.37
CA VAL A 276 -8.99 -17.05 -5.26
C VAL A 276 -9.41 -17.46 -3.85
N LEU A 277 -8.78 -16.90 -2.82
CA LEU A 277 -9.11 -17.18 -1.43
C LEU A 277 -10.55 -16.72 -1.09
N GLY A 278 -10.97 -15.55 -1.58
CA GLY A 278 -12.35 -15.06 -1.40
C GLY A 278 -13.38 -15.96 -2.06
N MET A 279 -13.09 -16.48 -3.26
CA MET A 279 -13.93 -17.46 -3.95
C MET A 279 -14.06 -18.77 -3.17
N LEU A 280 -12.99 -19.22 -2.52
CA LEU A 280 -13.02 -20.41 -1.68
C LEU A 280 -13.83 -20.15 -0.40
N LEU A 281 -13.60 -19.03 0.27
CA LEU A 281 -14.28 -18.67 1.51
C LEU A 281 -15.78 -18.41 1.34
N GLN A 282 -16.22 -17.95 0.17
CA GLN A 282 -17.65 -17.77 -0.11
C GLN A 282 -18.45 -19.08 0.03
N THR A 283 -17.79 -20.25 -0.07
CA THR A 283 -18.46 -21.56 0.08
C THR A 283 -18.77 -21.91 1.53
N VAL A 284 -18.09 -21.27 2.49
CA VAL A 284 -18.20 -21.57 3.93
C VAL A 284 -18.66 -20.39 4.77
N TYR A 285 -18.58 -19.15 4.25
CA TYR A 285 -18.90 -17.93 4.98
C TYR A 285 -19.79 -17.00 4.15
N SER A 286 -20.81 -16.43 4.79
CA SER A 286 -21.61 -15.36 4.17
C SER A 286 -20.90 -14.01 4.29
N PRO A 287 -20.80 -13.22 3.20
CA PRO A 287 -20.22 -11.87 3.25
C PRO A 287 -21.03 -10.92 4.14
N THR A 288 -22.29 -11.23 4.45
CA THR A 288 -23.16 -10.42 5.33
C THR A 288 -23.14 -10.86 6.79
N SER A 289 -22.32 -11.84 7.16
CA SER A 289 -22.21 -12.28 8.55
C SER A 289 -21.57 -11.19 9.43
N PRO A 290 -21.97 -11.05 10.70
CA PRO A 290 -21.38 -10.05 11.60
C PRO A 290 -19.85 -10.12 11.68
N THR A 291 -19.30 -11.32 11.76
CA THR A 291 -17.85 -11.54 11.80
C THR A 291 -17.17 -11.07 10.52
N ALA A 292 -17.71 -11.40 9.35
CA ALA A 292 -17.14 -10.94 8.08
C ALA A 292 -17.14 -9.41 7.97
N LEU A 293 -18.26 -8.76 8.33
CA LEU A 293 -18.40 -7.31 8.31
C LEU A 293 -17.40 -6.63 9.27
N ILE A 294 -17.25 -7.14 10.48
CA ILE A 294 -16.30 -6.59 11.45
C ILE A 294 -14.85 -6.76 10.94
N VAL A 295 -14.48 -7.96 10.51
CA VAL A 295 -13.12 -8.27 10.05
C VAL A 295 -12.75 -7.43 8.83
N VAL A 296 -13.59 -7.43 7.79
CA VAL A 296 -13.34 -6.68 6.55
C VAL A 296 -13.38 -5.18 6.81
N GLY A 297 -14.34 -4.70 7.59
CA GLY A 297 -14.46 -3.30 7.96
C GLY A 297 -13.25 -2.76 8.73
N VAL A 298 -12.73 -3.52 9.71
CA VAL A 298 -11.51 -3.16 10.47
C VAL A 298 -10.29 -3.17 9.56
N LEU A 299 -10.12 -4.21 8.73
CA LEU A 299 -8.98 -4.31 7.82
C LEU A 299 -8.99 -3.19 6.76
N ASN A 300 -10.16 -2.83 6.23
CA ASN A 300 -10.32 -1.68 5.33
C ASN A 300 -9.98 -0.37 6.05
N ALA A 301 -10.41 -0.17 7.30
CA ALA A 301 -10.05 1.03 8.06
C ALA A 301 -8.52 1.15 8.26
N CYS A 302 -7.86 0.07 8.67
CA CYS A 302 -6.41 0.03 8.81
C CYS A 302 -5.73 0.34 7.48
N SER A 303 -6.18 -0.30 6.41
CA SER A 303 -5.64 -0.11 5.06
C SER A 303 -5.79 1.33 4.57
N ALA A 304 -6.95 1.95 4.77
CA ALA A 304 -7.19 3.35 4.41
C ALA A 304 -6.26 4.29 5.18
N GLY A 305 -6.12 4.09 6.49
CA GLY A 305 -5.19 4.86 7.32
C GLY A 305 -3.74 4.75 6.86
N LEU A 306 -3.32 3.54 6.52
CA LEU A 306 -1.99 3.29 5.98
C LEU A 306 -1.81 4.02 4.64
N LEU A 307 -2.68 3.81 3.65
CA LEU A 307 -2.56 4.42 2.31
C LEU A 307 -2.56 5.94 2.36
N ASN A 308 -3.38 6.53 3.25
CA ASN A 308 -3.42 7.97 3.45
C ASN A 308 -2.08 8.51 3.97
N TYR A 309 -1.48 7.84 4.95
CA TYR A 309 -0.15 8.19 5.45
C TYR A 309 0.90 8.05 4.34
N MET A 310 0.90 6.92 3.62
CA MET A 310 1.85 6.66 2.54
C MET A 310 1.80 7.71 1.43
N ALA A 311 0.59 8.05 0.98
CA ALA A 311 0.41 9.02 -0.08
C ALA A 311 0.83 10.42 0.36
N LEU A 312 0.39 10.88 1.54
CA LEU A 312 0.64 12.24 2.00
C LEU A 312 2.08 12.44 2.49
N VAL A 313 2.62 11.50 3.25
CA VAL A 313 3.92 11.64 3.93
C VAL A 313 5.06 11.06 3.09
N ASP A 314 4.96 9.78 2.71
CA ASP A 314 6.08 9.06 2.09
C ASP A 314 6.27 9.36 0.60
N LEU A 315 5.20 9.77 -0.07
CA LEU A 315 5.24 10.11 -1.50
C LEU A 315 5.17 11.62 -1.71
N LEU A 316 4.00 12.23 -1.46
CA LEU A 316 3.78 13.65 -1.74
C LEU A 316 4.69 14.54 -0.89
N GLY A 317 4.73 14.32 0.43
CA GLY A 317 5.59 15.07 1.34
C GLY A 317 7.07 14.92 0.99
N ALA A 318 7.53 13.70 0.78
CA ALA A 318 8.93 13.42 0.44
C ALA A 318 9.35 14.04 -0.90
N ASP A 319 8.50 14.01 -1.92
CA ASP A 319 8.82 14.55 -3.24
C ASP A 319 8.69 16.08 -3.28
N PHE A 320 7.54 16.63 -2.85
CA PHE A 320 7.26 18.07 -2.98
C PHE A 320 8.08 18.94 -2.04
N LEU A 321 8.50 18.42 -0.88
CA LEU A 321 9.44 19.11 0.02
C LEU A 321 10.90 18.78 -0.32
N GLY A 322 11.14 17.96 -1.34
CA GLY A 322 12.47 17.61 -1.83
C GLY A 322 13.11 18.73 -2.68
N PRO A 323 14.45 18.75 -2.77
CA PRO A 323 15.20 19.82 -3.44
C PRO A 323 14.88 19.95 -4.94
N LYS A 324 14.50 18.86 -5.60
CA LYS A 324 14.21 18.85 -7.04
C LYS A 324 12.95 19.66 -7.40
N LEU A 325 11.87 19.51 -6.65
CA LEU A 325 10.62 20.24 -6.88
C LEU A 325 10.71 21.67 -6.31
N GLN A 326 11.29 21.83 -5.12
CA GLN A 326 11.51 23.15 -4.52
C GLN A 326 12.43 24.06 -5.36
N GLY A 327 13.37 23.48 -6.11
CA GLY A 327 14.24 24.23 -7.02
C GLY A 327 13.62 24.60 -8.38
N ASN A 328 12.42 24.09 -8.71
CA ASN A 328 11.80 24.31 -10.03
C ASN A 328 10.27 24.48 -9.93
N MET A 329 9.83 25.74 -9.79
CA MET A 329 8.41 26.11 -9.66
C MET A 329 7.51 25.65 -10.81
N LYS A 330 8.06 25.59 -12.04
CA LYS A 330 7.30 25.12 -13.21
C LYS A 330 7.01 23.62 -13.08
N LEU A 331 8.04 22.84 -12.75
CA LEU A 331 7.90 21.41 -12.52
C LEU A 331 6.98 21.13 -11.32
N GLN A 332 7.09 21.90 -10.24
CA GLN A 332 6.22 21.77 -9.08
C GLN A 332 4.75 22.04 -9.40
N SER A 333 4.47 23.08 -10.19
CA SER A 333 3.10 23.37 -10.64
C SER A 333 2.53 22.25 -11.50
N MET A 334 3.33 21.72 -12.43
CA MET A 334 2.93 20.56 -13.25
C MET A 334 2.72 19.30 -12.41
N ALA A 335 3.55 19.08 -11.38
CA ALA A 335 3.39 17.97 -10.46
C ALA A 335 2.09 18.09 -9.66
N TYR A 336 1.71 19.27 -9.16
CA TYR A 336 0.41 19.46 -8.51
C TYR A 336 -0.76 19.15 -9.43
N VAL A 337 -0.71 19.61 -10.69
CA VAL A 337 -1.73 19.26 -11.69
C VAL A 337 -1.80 17.74 -11.86
N ALA A 338 -0.66 17.06 -11.94
CA ALA A 338 -0.61 15.60 -12.03
C ALA A 338 -1.24 14.91 -10.80
N VAL A 339 -0.97 15.39 -9.58
CA VAL A 339 -1.62 14.89 -8.34
C VAL A 339 -3.13 15.03 -8.42
N PHE A 340 -3.65 16.22 -8.76
CA PHE A 340 -5.09 16.46 -8.85
C PHE A 340 -5.74 15.63 -9.95
N LEU A 341 -5.07 15.42 -11.09
CA LEU A 341 -5.56 14.54 -12.15
C LEU A 341 -5.62 13.08 -11.69
N GLY A 342 -4.60 12.60 -10.97
CA GLY A 342 -4.61 11.25 -10.40
C GLY A 342 -5.73 11.05 -9.38
N ALA A 343 -5.84 11.99 -8.43
CA ALA A 343 -6.87 11.94 -7.39
C ALA A 343 -8.28 12.08 -7.97
N GLY A 344 -8.48 13.02 -8.91
CA GLY A 344 -9.75 13.23 -9.60
C GLY A 344 -10.15 12.04 -10.48
N GLY A 345 -9.19 11.45 -11.20
CA GLY A 345 -9.41 10.26 -12.01
C GLY A 345 -9.91 9.07 -11.18
N MET A 346 -9.20 8.75 -10.09
CA MET A 346 -9.59 7.67 -9.18
C MET A 346 -10.94 7.96 -8.49
N SER A 347 -11.18 9.21 -8.08
CA SER A 347 -12.47 9.61 -7.49
C SER A 347 -13.64 9.50 -8.48
N LEU A 348 -13.41 9.77 -9.77
CA LEU A 348 -14.44 9.60 -10.80
C LEU A 348 -14.77 8.12 -10.97
N MET A 349 -13.75 7.24 -10.95
CA MET A 349 -13.96 5.79 -11.05
C MET A 349 -14.75 5.25 -9.87
N ALA A 350 -14.59 5.81 -8.67
CA ALA A 350 -15.37 5.43 -7.48
C ALA A 350 -16.89 5.66 -7.66
N LYS A 351 -17.35 6.52 -8.59
CA LYS A 351 -18.79 6.62 -8.91
C LYS A 351 -19.35 5.40 -9.62
N TRP A 352 -18.48 4.67 -10.31
CA TRP A 352 -18.86 3.56 -11.17
C TRP A 352 -18.54 2.21 -10.53
N ALA A 353 -17.61 2.18 -9.57
CA ALA A 353 -17.20 1.02 -8.78
C ALA A 353 -18.32 0.60 -7.81
#